data_AF-A0A6N7V6J4-F1
#
_entry.id   AF-A0A6N7V6J4-F1
#
_cell.length_a   1.000
_cell.length_b   1.000
_cell.length_c   1.000
_cell.angle_alpha   90.00
_cell.angle_beta   90.00
_cell.angle_gamma   90.00
#
_symmetry.space_group_name_H-M   'P 1'
#
loop_
_entity.id
_entity.type
_entity.pdbx_description
1 polymer ?
#
loop_
_entity_poly.entity_id
_entity_poly.type
_entity_poly.pdbx_seq_one_letter_code
_entity_poly.pdbx_strand_id
1 'polypeptide(L)'
;MIMKKINKILFFLLVNGVILAETNDLKYLGTKQPYIYKEITVKTPEGYVPFYINHISRHGSRHLSSSKYDKSIYELLDLAEKEKKLTFEGKKLKGKVEEILKIEKGNYGLLTSIGVEEQKGIAKRMYENNKEVFEKEVEAVATYVKRAQESRDAFLEELSEYTPNIKFKVSTNGKEDIELRFFDISSAYLEYEKKEPWKTEYKKYSKTKDYTNRILEQFFAKEFIEKLNRGEIQLKSEEGKVILKSGDDAVSNLYDLYVLQADIGKDFDIGKYFTEEELKWYEELDNIKTFYEKGPGMTGENIATDIAIPLLKEFIETSDKAIENKNISANLRFAHAETIIPFISIMEIEGMSEKQNDMSKVYQTWDGSKISCMAANIQWIFYKNETNDIIVKILHNEEPVSLPIKTDIAPFYKWSEMKEFYNKKLYIK
;
A
#
# COMPACT_ATOMS: atom_id res chain seq x y z
N MET A 1 -39.47 6.97 60.67
CA MET A 1 -38.02 7.08 60.45
C MET A 1 -37.55 5.87 59.65
N ILE A 2 -37.68 5.88 58.32
CA ILE A 2 -37.10 4.84 57.44
C ILE A 2 -36.59 5.54 56.17
N MET A 3 -35.28 5.40 55.95
CA MET A 3 -34.44 6.08 54.98
C MET A 3 -34.70 5.61 53.53
N LYS A 4 -34.69 6.57 52.60
CA LYS A 4 -34.52 6.34 51.16
C LYS A 4 -33.11 5.80 50.90
N LYS A 5 -32.99 4.58 50.35
CA LYS A 5 -31.74 4.09 49.74
C LYS A 5 -31.65 4.61 48.31
N ILE A 6 -30.70 5.50 48.06
CA ILE A 6 -30.26 5.90 46.73
C ILE A 6 -29.18 4.88 46.31
N ASN A 7 -29.49 4.04 45.33
CA ASN A 7 -28.48 3.21 44.66
C ASN A 7 -27.66 4.09 43.72
N LYS A 8 -26.42 4.42 44.10
CA LYS A 8 -25.41 4.91 43.17
C LYS A 8 -24.79 3.72 42.46
N ILE A 9 -25.15 3.51 41.21
CA ILE A 9 -24.42 2.64 40.28
C ILE A 9 -23.16 3.41 39.88
N LEU A 10 -22.01 2.94 40.35
CA LEU A 10 -20.70 3.44 39.96
C LEU A 10 -20.36 2.82 38.59
N PHE A 11 -20.49 3.61 37.52
CA PHE A 11 -20.04 3.20 36.19
C PHE A 11 -18.50 3.32 36.17
N PHE A 12 -17.80 2.20 36.30
CA PHE A 12 -16.36 2.14 36.05
C PHE A 12 -16.14 2.25 34.54
N LEU A 13 -15.89 3.47 34.05
CA LEU A 13 -15.28 3.70 32.75
C LEU A 13 -13.83 3.20 32.83
N LEU A 14 -13.61 1.95 32.42
CA LEU A 14 -12.29 1.44 32.05
C LEU A 14 -11.88 2.13 30.75
N VAL A 15 -11.27 3.31 30.89
CA VAL A 15 -10.47 3.92 29.82
C VAL A 15 -9.20 3.08 29.72
N ASN A 16 -9.24 2.05 28.87
CA ASN A 16 -8.02 1.43 28.37
C ASN A 16 -7.35 2.43 27.42
N GLY A 17 -6.68 3.42 28.00
CA GLY A 17 -5.69 4.20 27.28
C GLY A 17 -4.52 3.28 26.97
N VAL A 18 -4.58 2.60 25.83
CA VAL A 18 -3.38 2.06 25.21
C VAL A 18 -2.52 3.29 24.91
N ILE A 19 -1.46 3.48 25.68
CA ILE A 19 -0.37 4.37 25.29
C ILE A 19 0.23 3.71 24.05
N LEU A 20 -0.30 4.06 22.88
CA LEU A 20 0.38 3.84 21.61
C LEU A 20 1.67 4.64 21.74
N ALA A 21 2.80 3.95 21.92
CA ALA A 21 4.08 4.58 21.63
C ALA A 21 3.96 5.10 20.19
N GLU A 22 4.13 6.41 20.02
CA GLU A 22 3.91 7.06 18.73
C GLU A 22 4.86 6.43 17.70
N THR A 23 4.33 5.59 16.81
CA THR A 23 5.06 5.03 15.67
C THR A 23 5.47 6.11 14.65
N ASN A 24 5.20 7.38 14.94
CA ASN A 24 5.51 8.56 14.13
C ASN A 24 7.02 8.74 13.87
N ASP A 25 7.89 8.10 14.65
CA ASP A 25 9.35 8.19 14.49
C ASP A 25 9.94 7.12 13.56
N LEU A 26 9.15 6.14 13.11
CA LEU A 26 9.61 5.13 12.17
C LEU A 26 9.78 5.75 10.77
N LYS A 27 10.96 5.55 10.20
CA LYS A 27 11.35 6.08 8.88
C LYS A 27 11.73 4.95 7.93
N TYR A 28 11.77 5.27 6.63
CA TYR A 28 12.18 4.35 5.56
C TYR A 28 11.31 3.10 5.57
N LEU A 29 10.02 3.28 5.31
CA LEU A 29 9.01 2.21 5.38
C LEU A 29 8.62 1.68 4.00
N GLY A 30 9.10 2.33 2.94
CA GLY A 30 8.74 2.03 1.55
C GLY A 30 7.22 1.94 1.39
N THR A 31 6.75 0.92 0.69
CA THR A 31 5.32 0.67 0.49
C THR A 31 4.54 0.27 1.77
N LYS A 32 5.20 0.19 2.93
CA LYS A 32 4.57 -0.01 4.25
C LYS A 32 4.36 1.28 5.03
N GLN A 33 4.74 2.42 4.47
CA GLN A 33 4.38 3.73 5.02
C GLN A 33 2.86 3.79 5.27
N PRO A 34 2.40 4.01 6.51
CA PRO A 34 1.00 4.33 6.78
C PRO A 34 0.59 5.59 6.02
N TYR A 35 -0.69 5.70 5.68
CA TYR A 35 -1.22 6.82 4.92
C TYR A 35 -1.07 8.13 5.70
N ILE A 36 -0.45 9.12 5.08
CA ILE A 36 -0.32 10.47 5.66
C ILE A 36 -1.18 11.42 4.83
N TYR A 37 -2.23 11.94 5.45
CA TYR A 37 -3.03 13.00 4.85
C TYR A 37 -2.29 14.34 4.92
N LYS A 38 -2.35 15.09 3.83
CA LYS A 38 -1.89 16.47 3.75
C LYS A 38 -3.02 17.34 3.21
N GLU A 39 -3.40 18.36 3.96
CA GLU A 39 -4.44 19.28 3.55
C GLU A 39 -3.98 20.15 2.37
N ILE A 40 -4.72 20.08 1.27
CA ILE A 40 -4.50 20.90 0.07
C ILE A 40 -5.83 21.45 -0.41
N THR A 41 -5.90 22.78 -0.56
CA THR A 41 -7.05 23.45 -1.14
C THR A 41 -6.80 23.72 -2.62
N VAL A 42 -7.66 23.17 -3.48
CA VAL A 42 -7.69 23.49 -4.92
C VAL A 42 -8.97 24.25 -5.22
N LYS A 43 -8.85 25.47 -5.76
CA LYS A 43 -10.02 26.27 -6.16
C LYS A 43 -10.64 25.67 -7.42
N THR A 44 -11.91 25.28 -7.34
CA THR A 44 -12.70 24.86 -8.52
C THR A 44 -12.91 26.06 -9.46
N PRO A 45 -12.77 25.89 -10.78
CA PRO A 45 -13.08 26.93 -11.75
C PRO A 45 -14.51 27.44 -11.59
N GLU A 46 -14.71 28.75 -11.78
CA GLU A 46 -16.01 29.38 -11.62
C GLU A 46 -17.05 28.76 -12.56
N GLY A 47 -18.24 28.48 -12.02
CA GLY A 47 -19.34 27.85 -12.77
C GLY A 47 -19.27 26.32 -12.91
N TYR A 48 -18.21 25.67 -12.42
CA TYR A 48 -18.11 24.20 -12.41
C TYR A 48 -18.52 23.61 -11.07
N VAL A 49 -19.36 22.58 -11.10
CA VAL A 49 -19.84 21.85 -9.91
C VAL A 49 -19.47 20.36 -10.04
N PRO A 50 -18.91 19.73 -8.99
CA PRO A 50 -18.58 18.31 -9.04
C PRO A 50 -19.86 17.47 -9.11
N PHE A 51 -19.85 16.37 -9.87
CA PHE A 51 -21.03 15.53 -10.05
C PHE A 51 -20.78 14.02 -10.06
N TYR A 52 -19.52 13.58 -10.13
CA TYR A 52 -19.15 12.16 -10.17
C TYR A 52 -17.71 11.95 -9.70
N ILE A 53 -17.44 10.85 -8.99
CA ILE A 53 -16.10 10.43 -8.55
C ILE A 53 -15.80 9.00 -9.02
N ASN A 54 -14.66 8.83 -9.69
CA ASN A 54 -14.12 7.51 -10.03
C ASN A 54 -12.89 7.22 -9.16
N HIS A 55 -12.92 6.15 -8.37
CA HIS A 55 -11.96 5.93 -7.30
C HIS A 55 -11.39 4.51 -7.32
N ILE A 56 -10.10 4.42 -7.00
CA ILE A 56 -9.44 3.18 -6.59
C ILE A 56 -8.56 3.44 -5.37
N SER A 57 -8.60 2.51 -4.41
CA SER A 57 -7.83 2.54 -3.18
C SER A 57 -7.11 1.20 -2.98
N ARG A 58 -5.84 1.24 -2.60
CA ARG A 58 -5.19 0.10 -1.95
C ARG A 58 -5.87 -0.14 -0.60
N HIS A 59 -5.89 -1.38 -0.12
CA HIS A 59 -6.22 -1.63 1.28
C HIS A 59 -5.36 -0.77 2.24
N GLY A 60 -5.90 -0.46 3.43
CA GLY A 60 -5.14 0.22 4.50
C GLY A 60 -4.06 -0.64 5.15
N SER A 61 -3.42 -0.11 6.19
CA SER A 61 -2.40 -0.80 7.01
C SER A 61 -2.89 -2.16 7.49
N ARG A 62 -2.00 -3.15 7.44
CA ARG A 62 -2.36 -4.57 7.63
C ARG A 62 -1.29 -5.33 8.39
N HIS A 63 -1.71 -6.46 8.95
CA HIS A 63 -0.81 -7.50 9.46
C HIS A 63 0.03 -8.13 8.33
N LEU A 64 1.05 -8.93 8.69
CA LEU A 64 1.88 -9.67 7.73
C LEU A 64 1.00 -10.53 6.84
N SER A 65 1.37 -10.70 5.57
CA SER A 65 0.52 -11.44 4.63
C SER A 65 0.40 -12.93 4.95
N SER A 66 1.35 -13.48 5.70
CA SER A 66 1.46 -14.90 6.06
C SER A 66 2.62 -15.07 7.05
N SER A 67 2.63 -16.18 7.80
CA SER A 67 3.75 -16.54 8.68
C SER A 67 5.03 -16.80 7.88
N LYS A 68 5.98 -15.88 7.93
CA LYS A 68 7.23 -15.91 7.13
C LYS A 68 8.38 -15.25 7.87
N TYR A 69 8.43 -13.92 7.85
CA TYR A 69 9.57 -13.15 8.36
C TYR A 69 9.71 -13.31 9.87
N ASP A 70 8.61 -13.09 10.58
CA ASP A 70 8.44 -13.32 12.01
C ASP A 70 8.85 -14.72 12.44
N LYS A 71 8.33 -15.73 11.75
CA LYS A 71 8.64 -17.14 12.02
C LYS A 71 10.12 -17.44 11.78
N SER A 72 10.66 -17.06 10.62
CA SER A 72 12.05 -17.36 10.26
C SER A 72 13.06 -16.67 11.18
N ILE A 73 12.82 -15.42 11.57
CA ILE A 73 13.68 -14.74 12.54
C ILE A 73 13.60 -15.40 13.91
N TYR A 74 12.40 -15.76 14.38
CA TYR A 74 12.24 -16.47 15.64
C TYR A 74 12.97 -17.82 15.63
N GLU A 75 12.78 -18.62 14.59
CA GLU A 75 13.44 -19.92 14.42
C GLU A 75 14.96 -19.78 14.35
N LEU A 76 15.49 -18.77 13.67
CA LEU A 76 16.93 -18.50 13.61
C LEU A 76 17.50 -18.17 15.00
N LEU A 77 16.82 -17.29 15.75
CA LEU A 77 17.19 -16.91 17.12
C LEU A 77 17.11 -18.12 18.07
N ASP A 78 16.08 -18.96 17.93
CA ASP A 78 15.90 -20.18 18.71
C ASP A 78 16.99 -21.22 18.44
N LEU A 79 17.38 -21.41 17.18
CA LEU A 79 18.51 -22.27 16.80
C LEU A 79 19.83 -21.77 17.40
N ALA A 80 20.11 -20.47 17.27
CA ALA A 80 21.31 -19.89 17.86
C ALA A 80 21.34 -20.03 19.38
N GLU A 81 20.19 -19.89 20.06
CA GLU A 81 20.11 -20.08 21.51
C GLU A 81 20.42 -21.53 21.92
N LYS A 82 19.84 -22.51 21.22
CA LYS A 82 20.12 -23.95 21.45
C LYS A 82 21.60 -24.29 21.25
N GLU A 83 22.25 -23.64 20.29
CA GLU A 83 23.69 -23.79 20.04
C GLU A 83 24.58 -22.92 20.97
N LYS A 84 23.97 -22.17 21.90
CA LYS A 84 24.65 -21.21 22.80
C LYS A 84 25.44 -20.14 22.05
N LYS A 85 24.94 -19.74 20.88
CA LYS A 85 25.51 -18.72 19.98
C LYS A 85 24.71 -17.42 19.96
N LEU A 86 23.69 -17.29 20.80
CA LEU A 86 22.87 -16.09 20.93
C LEU A 86 23.48 -15.12 21.96
N THR A 87 23.62 -13.85 21.58
CA THR A 87 24.10 -12.77 22.47
C THR A 87 22.99 -12.31 23.43
N PHE A 88 23.32 -11.38 24.33
CA PHE A 88 22.31 -10.74 25.18
C PHE A 88 21.27 -9.94 24.39
N GLU A 89 21.70 -9.16 23.39
CA GLU A 89 20.77 -8.43 22.51
C GLU A 89 19.96 -9.40 21.63
N GLY A 90 20.55 -10.53 21.20
CA GLY A 90 19.83 -11.59 20.50
C GLY A 90 18.68 -12.18 21.34
N LYS A 91 18.88 -12.37 22.65
CA LYS A 91 17.82 -12.82 23.57
C LYS A 91 16.70 -11.79 23.70
N LYS A 92 17.02 -10.50 23.77
CA LYS A 92 16.01 -9.42 23.78
C LYS A 92 15.22 -9.40 22.47
N LEU A 93 15.90 -9.48 21.33
CA LEU A 93 15.25 -9.55 20.03
C LEU A 93 14.31 -10.76 19.95
N LYS A 94 14.73 -11.93 20.44
CA LYS A 94 13.88 -13.13 20.48
C LYS A 94 12.56 -12.89 21.22
N GLY A 95 12.62 -12.24 22.39
CA GLY A 95 11.42 -11.87 23.15
C GLY A 95 10.49 -10.90 22.38
N LYS A 96 11.05 -9.89 21.71
CA LYS A 96 10.29 -8.96 20.85
C LYS A 96 9.59 -9.69 19.71
N VAL A 97 10.32 -10.57 19.00
CA VAL A 97 9.76 -11.35 17.88
C VAL A 97 8.70 -12.35 18.37
N GLU A 98 8.85 -12.91 19.57
CA GLU A 98 7.82 -13.76 20.18
C GLU A 98 6.52 -12.99 20.44
N GLU A 99 6.60 -11.72 20.87
CA GLU A 99 5.41 -10.87 21.00
C GLU A 99 4.76 -10.56 19.64
N ILE A 100 5.57 -10.29 18.61
CA ILE A 100 5.06 -10.09 17.24
C ILE A 100 4.32 -11.35 16.78
N LEU A 101 4.90 -12.54 16.96
CA LEU A 101 4.24 -13.81 16.63
C LEU A 101 2.89 -13.99 17.36
N LYS A 102 2.79 -13.54 18.62
CA LYS A 102 1.53 -13.59 19.39
C LYS A 102 0.46 -12.66 18.80
N ILE A 103 0.85 -11.47 18.33
CA ILE A 103 -0.05 -10.51 17.67
C ILE A 103 -0.47 -11.03 16.29
N GLU A 104 0.46 -11.55 15.51
CA GLU A 104 0.20 -11.98 14.14
C GLU A 104 -0.62 -13.29 14.08
N LYS A 105 -0.54 -14.12 15.13
CA LYS A 105 -1.28 -15.38 15.21
C LYS A 105 -2.79 -15.14 15.10
N GLY A 106 -3.35 -15.59 13.99
CA GLY A 106 -4.78 -15.43 13.67
C GLY A 106 -5.12 -14.14 12.91
N ASN A 107 -4.16 -13.23 12.76
CA ASN A 107 -4.35 -11.93 12.11
C ASN A 107 -3.67 -11.81 10.74
N TYR A 108 -2.84 -12.79 10.34
CA TYR A 108 -2.14 -12.74 9.05
C TYR A 108 -3.06 -12.36 7.88
N GLY A 109 -2.68 -11.29 7.19
CA GLY A 109 -3.32 -10.78 5.99
C GLY A 109 -4.56 -9.92 6.23
N LEU A 110 -5.01 -9.76 7.48
CA LEU A 110 -6.15 -8.92 7.87
C LEU A 110 -5.77 -7.44 7.97
N LEU A 111 -6.78 -6.58 7.81
CA LEU A 111 -6.65 -5.14 8.05
C LEU A 111 -6.44 -4.86 9.54
N THR A 112 -5.62 -3.85 9.85
CA THR A 112 -5.39 -3.38 11.23
C THR A 112 -6.39 -2.27 11.58
N SER A 113 -6.46 -1.87 12.86
CA SER A 113 -7.24 -0.70 13.26
C SER A 113 -6.75 0.59 12.61
N ILE A 114 -5.43 0.73 12.36
CA ILE A 114 -4.88 1.86 11.60
C ILE A 114 -5.45 1.86 10.19
N GLY A 115 -5.43 0.71 9.52
CA GLY A 115 -5.98 0.58 8.16
C GLY A 115 -7.47 0.87 8.06
N VAL A 116 -8.25 0.64 9.12
CA VAL A 116 -9.66 1.05 9.20
C VAL A 116 -9.76 2.58 9.25
N GLU A 117 -9.03 3.23 10.16
CA GLU A 117 -9.05 4.69 10.31
C GLU A 117 -8.54 5.44 9.07
N GLU A 118 -7.56 4.88 8.35
CA GLU A 118 -7.11 5.42 7.07
C GLU A 118 -8.26 5.51 6.06
N GLN A 119 -9.02 4.42 5.89
CA GLN A 119 -10.12 4.35 4.92
C GLN A 119 -11.30 5.22 5.35
N LYS A 120 -11.64 5.25 6.64
CA LYS A 120 -12.64 6.18 7.19
C LYS A 120 -12.21 7.63 6.94
N GLY A 121 -10.97 7.97 7.25
CA GLY A 121 -10.43 9.31 7.01
C GLY A 121 -10.55 9.76 5.55
N ILE A 122 -10.21 8.88 4.60
CA ILE A 122 -10.34 9.18 3.17
C ILE A 122 -11.82 9.35 2.77
N ALA A 123 -12.71 8.47 3.25
CA ALA A 123 -14.15 8.54 2.95
C ALA A 123 -14.77 9.86 3.43
N LYS A 124 -14.48 10.24 4.67
CA LYS A 124 -14.94 11.49 5.27
C LYS A 124 -14.50 12.70 4.45
N ARG A 125 -13.21 12.80 4.14
CA ARG A 125 -12.67 13.93 3.35
C ARG A 125 -13.18 13.94 1.93
N MET A 126 -13.40 12.78 1.31
CA MET A 126 -14.03 12.68 -0.01
C MET A 126 -15.44 13.32 0.01
N TYR A 127 -16.24 13.01 1.03
CA TYR A 127 -17.55 13.64 1.22
C TYR A 127 -17.44 15.13 1.51
N GLU A 128 -16.64 15.53 2.51
CA GLU A 128 -16.52 16.92 2.94
C GLU A 128 -16.11 17.87 1.80
N ASN A 129 -15.23 17.40 0.91
CA ASN A 129 -14.72 18.17 -0.22
C ASN A 129 -15.62 18.14 -1.46
N ASN A 130 -16.60 17.24 -1.54
CA ASN A 130 -17.42 17.02 -2.75
C ASN A 130 -18.87 16.66 -2.43
N LYS A 131 -19.48 17.35 -1.45
CA LYS A 131 -20.82 17.02 -0.93
C LYS A 131 -21.89 16.93 -2.03
N GLU A 132 -21.79 17.80 -3.04
CA GLU A 132 -22.69 17.89 -4.19
C GLU A 132 -22.68 16.64 -5.08
N VAL A 133 -21.64 15.80 -4.99
CA VAL A 133 -21.58 14.53 -5.74
C VAL A 133 -22.57 13.52 -5.18
N PHE A 134 -22.78 13.51 -3.88
CA PHE A 134 -23.40 12.41 -3.14
C PHE A 134 -24.92 12.55 -3.03
N GLU A 135 -25.60 12.51 -4.17
CA GLU A 135 -27.08 12.56 -4.27
C GLU A 135 -27.69 11.26 -4.83
N LYS A 136 -26.88 10.34 -5.36
CA LYS A 136 -27.31 9.18 -6.17
C LYS A 136 -26.62 7.89 -5.71
N GLU A 137 -26.82 6.79 -6.44
CA GLU A 137 -26.24 5.48 -6.09
C GLU A 137 -24.71 5.52 -6.10
N VAL A 138 -24.11 4.81 -5.14
CA VAL A 138 -22.65 4.55 -5.09
C VAL A 138 -22.43 3.07 -5.35
N GLU A 139 -21.52 2.76 -6.26
CA GLU A 139 -21.12 1.38 -6.56
C GLU A 139 -19.72 1.13 -5.99
N ALA A 140 -19.57 0.07 -5.21
CA ALA A 140 -18.34 -0.24 -4.51
C ALA A 140 -17.96 -1.71 -4.68
N VAL A 141 -16.77 -1.95 -5.21
CA VAL A 141 -16.25 -3.29 -5.47
C VAL A 141 -14.90 -3.49 -4.78
N ALA A 142 -14.68 -4.69 -4.25
CA ALA A 142 -13.38 -5.11 -3.73
C ALA A 142 -12.94 -6.42 -4.39
N THR A 143 -11.63 -6.67 -4.39
CA THR A 143 -11.12 -8.00 -4.76
C THR A 143 -11.59 -9.07 -3.77
N TYR A 144 -11.44 -10.35 -4.13
CA TYR A 144 -11.74 -11.47 -3.23
C TYR A 144 -10.89 -11.50 -1.93
N VAL A 145 -9.87 -10.65 -1.82
CA VAL A 145 -8.94 -10.65 -0.69
C VAL A 145 -9.55 -9.91 0.50
N LYS A 146 -9.59 -10.57 1.67
CA LYS A 146 -10.31 -10.10 2.86
C LYS A 146 -10.00 -8.64 3.27
N ARG A 147 -8.72 -8.26 3.38
CA ARG A 147 -8.31 -6.89 3.71
C ARG A 147 -8.80 -5.82 2.74
N ALA A 148 -8.98 -6.15 1.45
CA ALA A 148 -9.55 -5.20 0.48
C ALA A 148 -11.05 -5.01 0.70
N GLN A 149 -11.76 -6.09 1.07
CA GLN A 149 -13.17 -6.01 1.47
C GLN A 149 -13.34 -5.24 2.78
N GLU A 150 -12.50 -5.49 3.77
CA GLU A 150 -12.52 -4.75 5.05
C GLU A 150 -12.24 -3.26 4.84
N SER A 151 -11.32 -2.90 3.94
CA SER A 151 -11.07 -1.51 3.58
C SER A 151 -12.27 -0.85 2.89
N ARG A 152 -12.91 -1.55 1.94
CA ARG A 152 -14.17 -1.10 1.32
C ARG A 152 -15.25 -0.88 2.38
N ASP A 153 -15.44 -1.86 3.25
CA ASP A 153 -16.53 -1.83 4.23
C ASP A 153 -16.33 -0.70 5.25
N ALA A 154 -15.10 -0.47 5.72
CA ALA A 154 -14.75 0.67 6.57
C ALA A 154 -15.00 2.02 5.88
N PHE A 155 -14.62 2.14 4.60
CA PHE A 155 -14.87 3.33 3.80
C PHE A 155 -16.37 3.63 3.66
N LEU A 156 -17.16 2.59 3.35
CA LEU A 156 -18.60 2.72 3.15
C LEU A 156 -19.35 2.99 4.46
N GLU A 157 -18.93 2.38 5.56
CA GLU A 157 -19.46 2.65 6.90
C GLU A 157 -19.39 4.14 7.20
N GLU A 158 -18.20 4.74 7.06
CA GLU A 158 -18.00 6.17 7.30
C GLU A 158 -18.79 7.03 6.31
N LEU A 159 -18.72 6.73 5.01
CA LEU A 159 -19.45 7.51 3.99
C LEU A 159 -20.98 7.49 4.24
N SER A 160 -21.52 6.38 4.75
CA SER A 160 -22.95 6.22 5.03
C SER A 160 -23.45 7.17 6.13
N GLU A 161 -22.59 7.59 7.06
CA GLU A 161 -22.95 8.54 8.13
C GLU A 161 -23.39 9.89 7.57
N TYR A 162 -22.80 10.29 6.43
CA TYR A 162 -23.07 11.57 5.77
C TYR A 162 -24.06 11.47 4.61
N THR A 163 -24.41 10.24 4.21
CA THR A 163 -25.22 9.95 3.01
C THR A 163 -26.37 8.96 3.30
N PRO A 164 -27.21 9.18 4.32
CA PRO A 164 -28.16 8.18 4.82
C PRO A 164 -29.23 7.74 3.80
N ASN A 165 -29.43 8.52 2.73
CA ASN A 165 -30.42 8.25 1.69
C ASN A 165 -29.82 7.65 0.41
N ILE A 166 -28.49 7.49 0.34
CA ILE A 166 -27.82 6.88 -0.81
C ILE A 166 -27.92 5.37 -0.73
N LYS A 167 -28.20 4.75 -1.87
CA LYS A 167 -28.09 3.30 -2.03
C LYS A 167 -26.68 2.91 -2.44
N PHE A 168 -26.06 2.06 -1.62
CA PHE A 168 -24.78 1.43 -1.92
C PHE A 168 -24.99 0.09 -2.63
N LYS A 169 -24.44 -0.08 -3.83
CA LYS A 169 -24.31 -1.39 -4.48
C LYS A 169 -22.93 -1.94 -4.19
N VAL A 170 -22.88 -2.97 -3.35
CA VAL A 170 -21.63 -3.55 -2.87
C VAL A 170 -21.40 -4.92 -3.51
N SER A 171 -20.23 -5.13 -4.11
CA SER A 171 -19.86 -6.41 -4.72
C SER A 171 -18.42 -6.80 -4.40
N THR A 172 -18.13 -8.10 -4.50
CA THR A 172 -16.79 -8.66 -4.35
C THR A 172 -16.47 -9.48 -5.59
N ASN A 173 -15.36 -9.18 -6.25
CA ASN A 173 -14.92 -9.93 -7.42
C ASN A 173 -14.38 -11.31 -7.05
N GLY A 174 -14.40 -12.23 -8.02
CA GLY A 174 -13.80 -13.55 -7.89
C GLY A 174 -12.27 -13.53 -7.92
N LYS A 175 -11.65 -14.72 -7.98
CA LYS A 175 -10.19 -14.85 -8.13
C LYS A 175 -9.70 -14.43 -9.53
N GLU A 176 -10.52 -14.71 -10.53
CA GLU A 176 -10.32 -14.25 -11.91
C GLU A 176 -10.92 -12.84 -12.03
N ASP A 177 -10.09 -11.84 -11.75
CA ASP A 177 -10.45 -10.43 -11.76
C ASP A 177 -9.49 -9.65 -12.68
N ILE A 178 -9.97 -9.35 -13.89
CA ILE A 178 -9.16 -8.74 -14.95
C ILE A 178 -8.88 -7.25 -14.70
N GLU A 179 -9.69 -6.57 -13.88
CA GLU A 179 -9.52 -5.13 -13.63
C GLU A 179 -8.70 -4.85 -12.37
N LEU A 180 -8.91 -5.60 -11.28
CA LEU A 180 -8.25 -5.30 -10.00
C LEU A 180 -7.13 -6.28 -9.65
N ARG A 181 -7.05 -7.43 -10.35
CA ARG A 181 -6.00 -8.45 -10.18
C ARG A 181 -5.40 -8.94 -11.50
N PHE A 182 -5.29 -8.06 -12.49
CA PHE A 182 -4.64 -8.36 -13.79
C PHE A 182 -3.24 -9.03 -13.65
N PHE A 183 -2.52 -8.73 -12.57
CA PHE A 183 -1.21 -9.28 -12.25
C PHE A 183 -1.24 -10.79 -11.90
N ASP A 184 -2.39 -11.36 -11.53
CA ASP A 184 -2.53 -12.81 -11.31
C ASP A 184 -2.88 -13.58 -12.60
N ILE A 185 -3.24 -12.89 -13.69
CA ILE A 185 -3.91 -13.49 -14.87
C ILE A 185 -3.09 -13.29 -16.15
N SER A 186 -2.37 -12.18 -16.27
CA SER A 186 -1.55 -11.89 -17.45
C SER A 186 -0.38 -12.87 -17.56
N SER A 187 -0.46 -13.81 -18.51
CA SER A 187 0.59 -14.81 -18.72
C SER A 187 1.96 -14.19 -19.05
N ALA A 188 1.96 -13.07 -19.80
CA ALA A 188 3.19 -12.35 -20.12
C ALA A 188 3.83 -11.75 -18.87
N TYR A 189 3.03 -11.18 -17.97
CA TYR A 189 3.51 -10.67 -16.69
C TYR A 189 3.98 -11.78 -15.75
N LEU A 190 3.24 -12.88 -15.65
CA LEU A 190 3.67 -14.04 -14.84
C LEU A 190 4.98 -14.64 -15.38
N GLU A 191 5.19 -14.64 -16.70
CA GLU A 191 6.47 -15.04 -17.29
C GLU A 191 7.59 -14.04 -16.98
N TYR A 192 7.30 -12.74 -17.02
CA TYR A 192 8.23 -11.67 -16.61
C TYR A 192 8.62 -11.78 -15.14
N GLU A 193 7.65 -11.92 -14.24
CA GLU A 193 7.82 -12.12 -12.79
C GLU A 193 8.63 -13.39 -12.51
N LYS A 194 8.42 -14.46 -13.29
CA LYS A 194 9.19 -15.70 -13.15
C LYS A 194 10.65 -15.55 -13.64
N LYS A 195 10.88 -14.80 -14.73
CA LYS A 195 12.22 -14.61 -15.31
C LYS A 195 13.05 -13.61 -14.51
N GLU A 196 12.40 -12.63 -13.88
CA GLU A 196 13.02 -11.54 -13.12
C GLU A 196 14.23 -10.94 -13.88
N PRO A 197 14.06 -10.38 -15.10
CA PRO A 197 15.18 -9.99 -15.96
C PRO A 197 16.13 -8.96 -15.31
N TRP A 198 15.63 -8.18 -14.36
CA TRP A 198 16.36 -7.20 -13.56
C TRP A 198 17.18 -7.81 -12.41
N LYS A 199 16.96 -9.07 -12.04
CA LYS A 199 17.49 -9.69 -10.82
C LYS A 199 19.01 -9.81 -10.78
N THR A 200 19.64 -10.04 -11.92
CA THR A 200 21.10 -10.17 -11.99
C THR A 200 21.77 -8.85 -11.65
N GLU A 201 21.29 -7.74 -12.20
CA GLU A 201 21.80 -6.40 -11.88
C GLU A 201 21.42 -6.00 -10.45
N TYR A 202 20.21 -6.33 -9.99
CA TYR A 202 19.81 -6.13 -8.59
C TYR A 202 20.74 -6.82 -7.61
N LYS A 203 21.11 -8.08 -7.86
CA LYS A 203 22.07 -8.79 -7.00
C LYS A 203 23.43 -8.09 -6.95
N LYS A 204 23.93 -7.60 -8.08
CA LYS A 204 25.18 -6.82 -8.09
C LYS A 204 25.02 -5.52 -7.30
N TYR A 205 23.94 -4.80 -7.50
CA TYR A 205 23.65 -3.54 -6.80
C TYR A 205 23.52 -3.74 -5.28
N SER A 206 22.79 -4.77 -4.85
CA SER A 206 22.59 -5.13 -3.44
C SER A 206 23.88 -5.46 -2.69
N LYS A 207 24.99 -5.69 -3.41
CA LYS A 207 26.32 -5.97 -2.86
C LYS A 207 27.28 -4.78 -2.91
N THR A 208 26.83 -3.62 -3.39
CA THR A 208 27.63 -2.38 -3.38
C THR A 208 27.82 -1.82 -1.97
N LYS A 209 26.90 -2.15 -1.05
CA LYS A 209 27.00 -1.91 0.39
C LYS A 209 26.67 -3.21 1.12
N ASP A 210 27.34 -3.45 2.24
CA ASP A 210 27.12 -4.64 3.07
C ASP A 210 27.13 -4.26 4.54
N TYR A 211 25.95 -4.33 5.16
CA TYR A 211 25.75 -4.10 6.59
C TYR A 211 25.42 -5.40 7.34
N THR A 212 25.42 -6.54 6.64
CA THR A 212 24.89 -7.82 7.14
C THR A 212 25.64 -8.27 8.40
N ASN A 213 26.98 -8.29 8.38
CA ASN A 213 27.75 -8.71 9.56
C ASN A 213 27.59 -7.71 10.72
N ARG A 214 27.62 -6.41 10.45
CA ARG A 214 27.46 -5.39 11.51
C ARG A 214 26.11 -5.50 12.22
N ILE A 215 25.04 -5.82 11.49
CA ILE A 215 23.72 -6.01 12.07
C ILE A 215 23.65 -7.34 12.82
N LEU A 216 24.07 -8.44 12.20
CA LEU A 216 23.91 -9.78 12.76
C LEU A 216 24.85 -10.09 13.94
N GLU A 217 26.06 -9.54 13.98
CA GLU A 217 26.99 -9.72 15.10
C GLU A 217 26.47 -9.12 16.42
N GLN A 218 25.45 -8.25 16.37
CA GLN A 218 24.74 -7.81 17.57
C GLN A 218 23.95 -8.95 18.23
N PHE A 219 23.49 -9.95 17.47
CA PHE A 219 22.58 -11.01 17.92
C PHE A 219 23.23 -12.39 17.99
N PHE A 220 24.19 -12.66 17.11
CA PHE A 220 24.76 -13.99 16.89
C PHE A 220 26.28 -13.97 17.03
N ALA A 221 26.84 -15.07 17.55
CA ALA A 221 28.27 -15.33 17.47
C ALA A 221 28.71 -15.48 16.00
N LYS A 222 29.93 -15.03 15.69
CA LYS A 222 30.47 -15.01 14.32
C LYS A 222 30.42 -16.37 13.63
N GLU A 223 30.78 -17.45 14.33
CA GLU A 223 30.73 -18.81 13.78
C GLU A 223 29.31 -19.26 13.37
N PHE A 224 28.27 -18.74 14.01
CA PHE A 224 26.88 -19.02 13.64
C PHE A 224 26.47 -18.28 12.37
N ILE A 225 26.92 -17.03 12.22
CA ILE A 225 26.72 -16.24 10.99
C ILE A 225 27.44 -16.90 9.81
N GLU A 226 28.68 -17.37 10.01
CA GLU A 226 29.43 -18.10 8.98
C GLU A 226 28.72 -19.40 8.59
N LYS A 227 28.20 -20.16 9.57
CA LYS A 227 27.38 -21.37 9.33
C LYS A 227 26.12 -21.05 8.50
N LEU A 228 25.42 -19.96 8.83
CA LEU A 228 24.28 -19.48 8.06
C LEU A 228 24.69 -19.14 6.62
N ASN A 229 25.77 -18.38 6.43
CA ASN A 229 26.24 -17.96 5.11
C ASN A 229 26.81 -19.10 4.24
N ARG A 230 27.27 -20.21 4.85
CA ARG A 230 27.61 -21.45 4.14
C ARG A 230 26.37 -22.25 3.68
N GLY A 231 25.17 -21.82 4.05
CA GLY A 231 23.91 -22.46 3.66
C GLY A 231 23.58 -23.72 4.46
N GLU A 232 24.25 -23.94 5.60
CA GLU A 232 23.99 -25.06 6.51
C GLU A 232 22.67 -24.89 7.28
N ILE A 233 22.14 -23.67 7.35
CA ILE A 233 20.83 -23.35 7.94
C ILE A 233 19.90 -22.88 6.83
N GLN A 234 18.75 -23.53 6.70
CA GLN A 234 17.69 -23.14 5.78
C GLN A 234 16.34 -23.26 6.47
N LEU A 235 15.65 -22.12 6.62
CA LEU A 235 14.33 -22.05 7.21
C LEU A 235 13.28 -21.95 6.10
N LYS A 236 12.14 -22.60 6.33
CA LYS A 236 11.10 -22.79 5.31
C LYS A 236 9.75 -22.26 5.79
N SER A 237 8.96 -21.74 4.85
CA SER A 237 7.55 -21.46 5.09
C SER A 237 6.77 -22.76 5.32
N GLU A 238 5.50 -22.64 5.71
CA GLU A 238 4.62 -23.80 5.87
C GLU A 238 4.45 -24.60 4.58
N GLU A 239 4.50 -23.93 3.42
CA GLU A 239 4.47 -24.56 2.09
C GLU A 239 5.83 -25.12 1.64
N GLY A 240 6.85 -25.11 2.51
CA GLY A 240 8.16 -25.70 2.24
C GLY A 240 9.11 -24.83 1.40
N LYS A 241 8.72 -23.60 1.05
CA LYS A 241 9.60 -22.65 0.34
C LYS A 241 10.69 -22.15 1.29
N VAL A 242 11.94 -22.13 0.84
CA VAL A 242 13.04 -21.53 1.62
C VAL A 242 12.81 -20.02 1.73
N ILE A 243 12.71 -19.52 2.96
CA ILE A 243 12.44 -18.11 3.29
C ILE A 243 13.59 -17.42 4.02
N LEU A 244 14.58 -18.17 4.49
CA LEU A 244 15.83 -17.65 5.06
C LEU A 244 16.94 -18.70 4.90
N LYS A 245 18.04 -18.34 4.24
CA LYS A 245 19.20 -19.22 4.05
C LYS A 245 20.55 -18.49 4.08
N SER A 246 20.57 -17.19 4.33
CA SER A 246 21.78 -16.37 4.37
C SER A 246 21.60 -15.25 5.39
N GLY A 247 22.71 -14.58 5.72
CA GLY A 247 22.67 -13.37 6.53
C GLY A 247 21.88 -12.25 5.85
N ASP A 248 21.97 -12.11 4.51
CA ASP A 248 21.19 -11.10 3.79
C ASP A 248 19.68 -11.33 3.95
N ASP A 249 19.23 -12.59 3.83
CA ASP A 249 17.82 -12.95 4.06
C ASP A 249 17.42 -12.65 5.52
N ALA A 250 18.31 -12.92 6.48
CA ALA A 250 18.04 -12.65 7.89
C ALA A 250 17.90 -11.15 8.18
N VAL A 251 18.73 -10.29 7.58
CA VAL A 251 18.59 -8.85 7.77
C VAL A 251 17.39 -8.30 7.01
N SER A 252 17.11 -8.77 5.80
CA SER A 252 15.90 -8.41 5.04
C SER A 252 14.63 -8.75 5.83
N ASN A 253 14.55 -9.97 6.37
CA ASN A 253 13.40 -10.39 7.17
C ASN A 253 13.29 -9.62 8.50
N LEU A 254 14.42 -9.21 9.10
CA LEU A 254 14.41 -8.33 10.27
C LEU A 254 13.91 -6.92 9.93
N TYR A 255 14.30 -6.39 8.77
CA TYR A 255 13.79 -5.12 8.25
C TYR A 255 12.28 -5.19 7.94
N ASP A 256 11.79 -6.30 7.39
CA ASP A 256 10.34 -6.55 7.23
C ASP A 256 9.58 -6.49 8.57
N LEU A 257 10.18 -6.98 9.66
CA LEU A 257 9.62 -6.85 11.01
C LEU A 257 9.70 -5.42 11.55
N TYR A 258 10.75 -4.67 11.20
CA TYR A 258 10.87 -3.27 11.57
C TYR A 258 9.74 -2.44 10.94
N VAL A 259 9.51 -2.58 9.63
CA VAL A 259 8.50 -1.76 8.92
C VAL A 259 7.06 -2.16 9.30
N LEU A 260 6.82 -3.43 9.65
CA LEU A 260 5.51 -3.91 10.13
C LEU A 260 5.01 -3.12 11.34
N GLN A 261 5.91 -2.67 12.22
CA GLN A 261 5.58 -1.99 13.47
C GLN A 261 4.68 -0.75 13.26
N ALA A 262 4.89 -0.04 12.16
CA ALA A 262 4.09 1.12 11.77
C ALA A 262 2.64 0.71 11.43
N ASP A 263 2.47 -0.39 10.70
CA ASP A 263 1.16 -0.88 10.26
C ASP A 263 0.32 -1.47 11.40
N ILE A 264 0.97 -2.10 12.38
CA ILE A 264 0.28 -2.67 13.55
C ILE A 264 0.17 -1.66 14.72
N GLY A 265 0.74 -0.46 14.57
CA GLY A 265 0.68 0.60 15.57
C GLY A 265 1.43 0.30 16.86
N LYS A 266 2.47 -0.54 16.81
CA LYS A 266 3.26 -0.90 18.00
C LYS A 266 4.74 -0.95 17.67
N ASP A 267 5.49 -0.01 18.26
CA ASP A 267 6.94 -0.01 18.21
C ASP A 267 7.53 -0.96 19.26
N PHE A 268 8.23 -1.98 18.79
CA PHE A 268 9.02 -2.92 19.57
C PHE A 268 10.48 -2.49 19.67
N ASP A 269 10.84 -1.27 19.23
CA ASP A 269 12.19 -0.75 19.27
C ASP A 269 13.15 -1.67 18.49
N ILE A 270 12.69 -2.20 17.34
CA ILE A 270 13.55 -2.93 16.39
C ILE A 270 14.48 -1.94 15.67
N GLY A 271 14.04 -0.69 15.48
CA GLY A 271 14.78 0.35 14.77
C GLY A 271 16.18 0.62 15.36
N LYS A 272 16.37 0.49 16.68
CA LYS A 272 17.68 0.72 17.32
C LYS A 272 18.81 -0.19 16.83
N TYR A 273 18.47 -1.32 16.21
CA TYR A 273 19.45 -2.28 15.72
C TYR A 273 20.05 -1.85 14.38
N PHE A 274 19.44 -0.84 13.75
CA PHE A 274 19.86 -0.25 12.49
C PHE A 274 20.36 1.18 12.71
N THR A 275 21.24 1.66 11.84
CA THR A 275 21.45 3.11 11.65
C THR A 275 20.44 3.65 10.64
N GLU A 276 20.28 4.98 10.60
CA GLU A 276 19.46 5.65 9.59
C GLU A 276 19.93 5.33 8.15
N GLU A 277 21.24 5.24 7.93
CA GLU A 277 21.82 4.86 6.63
C GLU A 277 21.44 3.43 6.21
N GLU A 278 21.37 2.51 7.17
CA GLU A 278 21.00 1.11 6.91
C GLU A 278 19.52 0.96 6.62
N LEU A 279 18.66 1.62 7.39
CA LEU A 279 17.22 1.64 7.12
C LEU A 279 16.94 2.18 5.72
N LYS A 280 17.58 3.30 5.36
CA LYS A 280 17.53 3.87 4.02
C LYS A 280 18.00 2.89 2.95
N TRP A 281 19.08 2.16 3.21
CA TRP A 281 19.61 1.18 2.27
C TRP A 281 18.63 0.03 2.00
N TYR A 282 18.00 -0.52 3.04
CA TYR A 282 17.02 -1.59 2.85
C TYR A 282 15.72 -1.10 2.19
N GLU A 283 15.26 0.11 2.49
CA GLU A 283 14.16 0.73 1.73
C GLU A 283 14.53 0.93 0.25
N GLU A 284 15.74 1.39 -0.03
CA GLU A 284 16.24 1.58 -1.38
C GLU A 284 16.22 0.27 -2.19
N LEU A 285 16.67 -0.84 -1.59
CA LEU A 285 16.63 -2.15 -2.22
C LEU A 285 15.18 -2.61 -2.50
N ASP A 286 14.27 -2.43 -1.54
CA ASP A 286 12.86 -2.76 -1.71
C ASP A 286 12.17 -1.91 -2.78
N ASN A 287 12.48 -0.61 -2.82
CA ASN A 287 11.97 0.31 -3.85
C ASN A 287 12.49 -0.07 -5.23
N ILE A 288 13.78 -0.37 -5.39
CA ILE A 288 14.36 -0.83 -6.65
C ILE A 288 13.66 -2.10 -7.14
N LYS A 289 13.50 -3.08 -6.26
CA LYS A 289 12.81 -4.33 -6.59
C LYS A 289 11.38 -4.05 -7.04
N THR A 290 10.63 -3.28 -6.26
CA THR A 290 9.23 -2.95 -6.55
C THR A 290 9.09 -2.18 -7.86
N PHE A 291 9.99 -1.24 -8.14
CA PHE A 291 10.01 -0.44 -9.36
C PHE A 291 10.13 -1.30 -10.61
N TYR A 292 11.05 -2.26 -10.63
CA TYR A 292 11.21 -3.15 -11.79
C TYR A 292 10.17 -4.26 -11.85
N GLU A 293 9.72 -4.78 -10.71
CA GLU A 293 8.74 -5.88 -10.67
C GLU A 293 7.31 -5.42 -11.02
N LYS A 294 6.94 -4.19 -10.68
CA LYS A 294 5.54 -3.71 -10.72
C LYS A 294 5.36 -2.32 -11.34
N GLY A 295 6.42 -1.54 -11.44
CA GLY A 295 6.39 -0.14 -11.83
C GLY A 295 6.79 0.14 -13.28
N PRO A 296 7.28 1.36 -13.57
CA PRO A 296 7.67 1.79 -14.91
C PRO A 296 8.82 0.98 -15.53
N GLY A 297 9.70 0.44 -14.69
CA GLY A 297 10.82 -0.40 -15.09
C GLY A 297 11.80 0.29 -16.05
N MET A 298 12.36 -0.49 -16.98
CA MET A 298 13.39 -0.05 -17.94
C MET A 298 12.78 0.50 -19.23
N THR A 299 13.54 1.34 -19.93
CA THR A 299 13.18 1.78 -21.30
C THR A 299 13.01 0.57 -22.21
N GLY A 300 11.91 0.53 -22.96
CA GLY A 300 11.59 -0.57 -23.88
C GLY A 300 10.92 -1.79 -23.25
N GLU A 301 10.74 -1.84 -21.92
CA GLU A 301 10.02 -2.91 -21.22
C GLU A 301 8.76 -2.34 -20.54
N ASN A 302 7.57 -2.69 -21.04
CA ASN A 302 6.30 -2.17 -20.54
C ASN A 302 5.44 -3.24 -19.86
N ILE A 303 5.86 -4.51 -19.82
CA ILE A 303 5.00 -5.63 -19.39
C ILE A 303 4.36 -5.36 -18.02
N ALA A 304 5.13 -4.88 -17.04
CA ALA A 304 4.61 -4.58 -15.70
C ALA A 304 3.61 -3.42 -15.66
N THR A 305 3.65 -2.49 -16.62
CA THR A 305 2.74 -1.34 -16.72
C THR A 305 1.49 -1.68 -17.54
N ASP A 306 1.66 -2.32 -18.70
CA ASP A 306 0.57 -2.58 -19.66
C ASP A 306 -0.49 -3.54 -19.12
N ILE A 307 -0.17 -4.35 -18.12
CA ILE A 307 -1.17 -5.19 -17.44
C ILE A 307 -2.31 -4.39 -16.80
N ALA A 308 -2.13 -3.09 -16.52
CA ALA A 308 -3.18 -2.23 -15.97
C ALA A 308 -4.12 -1.62 -17.03
N ILE A 309 -3.93 -1.90 -18.33
CA ILE A 309 -4.80 -1.43 -19.42
C ILE A 309 -6.28 -1.76 -19.19
N PRO A 310 -6.68 -2.98 -18.75
CA PRO A 310 -8.10 -3.29 -18.50
C PRO A 310 -8.73 -2.37 -17.45
N LEU A 311 -7.99 -2.02 -16.38
CA LEU A 311 -8.45 -1.09 -15.37
C LEU A 311 -8.61 0.33 -15.91
N LEU A 312 -7.64 0.81 -16.70
CA LEU A 312 -7.73 2.12 -17.34
C LEU A 312 -8.93 2.23 -18.27
N LYS A 313 -9.17 1.18 -19.07
CA LYS A 313 -10.35 1.08 -19.91
C LYS A 313 -11.64 1.14 -19.09
N GLU A 314 -11.71 0.39 -18.00
CA GLU A 314 -12.90 0.35 -17.14
C GLU A 314 -13.15 1.69 -16.41
N PHE A 315 -12.10 2.42 -16.02
CA PHE A 315 -12.20 3.80 -15.51
C PHE A 315 -12.80 4.76 -16.56
N ILE A 316 -12.39 4.65 -17.83
CA ILE A 316 -12.96 5.48 -18.91
C ILE A 316 -14.43 5.13 -19.13
N GLU A 317 -14.75 3.83 -19.25
CA GLU A 317 -16.11 3.37 -19.51
C GLU A 317 -17.09 3.72 -18.38
N THR A 318 -16.67 3.58 -17.12
CA THR A 318 -17.51 4.00 -15.97
C THR A 318 -17.69 5.51 -15.90
N SER A 319 -16.67 6.28 -16.26
CA SER A 319 -16.78 7.75 -16.34
C SER A 319 -17.75 8.18 -17.43
N ASP A 320 -17.65 7.61 -18.64
CA ASP A 320 -18.61 7.87 -19.72
C ASP A 320 -20.04 7.47 -19.33
N LYS A 321 -20.19 6.28 -18.71
CA LYS A 321 -21.49 5.84 -18.19
C LYS A 321 -22.04 6.80 -17.15
N ALA A 322 -21.25 7.34 -16.24
CA ALA A 322 -21.74 8.31 -15.25
C ALA A 322 -22.12 9.67 -15.86
N ILE A 323 -21.46 10.06 -16.96
CA ILE A 323 -21.80 11.25 -17.75
C ILE A 323 -23.14 11.07 -18.47
N GLU A 324 -23.38 9.89 -19.07
CA GLU A 324 -24.63 9.56 -19.77
C GLU A 324 -25.77 9.24 -18.80
N ASN A 325 -25.51 8.34 -17.85
CA ASN A 325 -26.42 7.84 -16.83
C ASN A 325 -26.28 8.65 -15.54
N LYS A 326 -27.18 9.62 -15.38
CA LYS A 326 -27.20 10.56 -14.27
C LYS A 326 -27.57 9.95 -12.91
N ASN A 327 -27.58 8.62 -12.71
CA ASN A 327 -27.96 7.98 -11.45
C ASN A 327 -26.81 7.37 -10.63
N ILE A 328 -25.55 7.66 -10.99
CA ILE A 328 -24.38 7.22 -10.23
C ILE A 328 -23.62 8.44 -9.69
N SER A 329 -23.28 8.41 -8.40
CA SER A 329 -22.46 9.40 -7.72
C SER A 329 -20.99 9.01 -7.72
N ALA A 330 -20.68 7.74 -7.47
CA ALA A 330 -19.30 7.28 -7.45
C ALA A 330 -19.16 5.79 -7.78
N ASN A 331 -18.03 5.46 -8.42
CA ASN A 331 -17.54 4.09 -8.56
C ASN A 331 -16.26 3.94 -7.71
N LEU A 332 -16.32 3.10 -6.69
CA LEU A 332 -15.27 2.89 -5.69
C LEU A 332 -14.66 1.48 -5.84
N ARG A 333 -13.34 1.38 -5.99
CA ARG A 333 -12.61 0.10 -6.12
C ARG A 333 -11.60 -0.07 -4.99
N PHE A 334 -11.52 -1.25 -4.40
CA PHE A 334 -10.57 -1.56 -3.31
C PHE A 334 -9.70 -2.77 -3.65
N ALA A 335 -8.38 -2.55 -3.66
CA ALA A 335 -7.42 -3.48 -4.26
C ALA A 335 -6.04 -3.45 -3.55
N HIS A 336 -4.95 -3.47 -4.32
CA HIS A 336 -3.59 -3.79 -3.85
C HIS A 336 -2.53 -2.82 -4.36
N ALA A 337 -1.33 -2.87 -3.78
CA ALA A 337 -0.18 -2.14 -4.31
C ALA A 337 0.15 -2.60 -5.73
N GLU A 338 0.02 -3.90 -5.98
CA GLU A 338 0.12 -4.54 -7.30
C GLU A 338 -0.91 -4.01 -8.31
N THR A 339 -1.99 -3.37 -7.85
CA THR A 339 -2.97 -2.68 -8.70
C THR A 339 -2.59 -1.21 -8.88
N ILE A 340 -2.27 -0.51 -7.79
CA ILE A 340 -2.01 0.94 -7.78
C ILE A 340 -0.75 1.32 -8.56
N ILE A 341 0.37 0.63 -8.34
CA ILE A 341 1.66 0.98 -8.95
C ILE A 341 1.62 0.94 -10.48
N PRO A 342 1.16 -0.14 -11.13
CA PRO A 342 1.08 -0.16 -12.59
C PRO A 342 -0.03 0.76 -13.12
N PHE A 343 -1.10 0.99 -12.35
CA PHE A 343 -2.14 1.94 -12.74
C PHE A 343 -1.63 3.40 -12.76
N ILE A 344 -0.82 3.81 -11.78
CA ILE A 344 -0.11 5.10 -11.80
C ILE A 344 0.82 5.18 -13.02
N SER A 345 1.56 4.11 -13.30
CA SER A 345 2.50 4.04 -14.42
C SER A 345 1.79 4.22 -15.78
N ILE A 346 0.68 3.50 -16.02
CA ILE A 346 -0.06 3.60 -17.30
C ILE A 346 -0.82 4.94 -17.43
N MET A 347 -1.17 5.57 -16.30
CA MET A 347 -1.73 6.91 -16.29
C MET A 347 -0.72 7.99 -16.67
N GLU A 348 0.58 7.67 -16.64
CA GLU A 348 1.69 8.60 -16.85
C GLU A 348 1.65 9.83 -15.94
N ILE A 349 1.38 9.60 -14.64
CA ILE A 349 1.43 10.68 -13.65
C ILE A 349 2.87 11.20 -13.56
N GLU A 350 3.05 12.50 -13.81
CA GLU A 350 4.36 13.16 -13.83
C GLU A 350 5.09 12.98 -12.49
N GLY A 351 6.36 12.57 -12.54
CA GLY A 351 7.19 12.28 -11.37
C GLY A 351 6.96 10.90 -10.73
N MET A 352 6.09 10.07 -11.30
CA MET A 352 5.78 8.73 -10.77
C MET A 352 5.89 7.60 -11.81
N SER A 353 5.93 7.94 -13.10
CA SER A 353 5.91 6.98 -14.22
C SER A 353 7.20 6.93 -15.03
N GLU A 354 8.24 7.65 -14.62
CA GLU A 354 9.50 7.72 -15.34
C GLU A 354 10.26 6.39 -15.30
N LYS A 355 10.74 5.98 -16.47
CA LYS A 355 11.55 4.78 -16.62
C LYS A 355 12.99 5.02 -16.23
N GLN A 356 13.65 3.99 -15.71
CA GLN A 356 15.03 4.09 -15.24
C GLN A 356 15.86 2.87 -15.65
N ASN A 357 16.91 3.12 -16.45
CA ASN A 357 17.86 2.08 -16.87
C ASN A 357 19.03 1.94 -15.88
N ASP A 358 19.33 3.01 -15.13
CA ASP A 358 20.39 3.01 -14.12
C ASP A 358 19.78 2.76 -12.73
N MET A 359 19.93 1.53 -12.25
CA MET A 359 19.37 1.07 -10.97
C MET A 359 19.76 1.96 -9.78
N SER A 360 20.94 2.57 -9.80
CA SER A 360 21.41 3.46 -8.72
C SER A 360 20.63 4.79 -8.62
N LYS A 361 19.85 5.12 -9.66
CA LYS A 361 19.04 6.34 -9.73
C LYS A 361 17.56 6.10 -9.42
N VAL A 362 17.13 4.85 -9.30
CA VAL A 362 15.71 4.52 -9.06
C VAL A 362 15.23 5.19 -7.78
N TYR A 363 15.94 5.03 -6.67
CA TYR A 363 15.53 5.61 -5.39
C TYR A 363 15.55 7.16 -5.34
N GLN A 364 16.22 7.82 -6.30
CA GLN A 364 16.20 9.28 -6.46
C GLN A 364 15.00 9.77 -7.27
N THR A 365 14.39 8.89 -8.07
CA THR A 365 13.37 9.23 -9.07
C THR A 365 12.04 8.54 -8.81
N TRP A 366 12.00 7.55 -7.92
CA TRP A 366 10.82 6.78 -7.58
C TRP A 366 10.81 6.44 -6.09
N ASP A 367 9.74 6.84 -5.41
CA ASP A 367 9.59 6.70 -3.95
C ASP A 367 8.33 5.89 -3.65
N GLY A 368 8.52 4.62 -3.30
CA GLY A 368 7.44 3.69 -2.98
C GLY A 368 6.58 4.12 -1.79
N SER A 369 7.15 4.89 -0.86
CA SER A 369 6.42 5.42 0.31
C SER A 369 5.42 6.50 -0.07
N LYS A 370 5.66 7.21 -1.18
CA LYS A 370 4.74 8.21 -1.72
C LYS A 370 3.80 7.62 -2.75
N ILE A 371 4.32 6.77 -3.64
CA ILE A 371 3.56 6.24 -4.78
C ILE A 371 2.54 5.21 -4.34
N SER A 372 2.92 4.31 -3.42
CA SER A 372 2.06 3.26 -2.93
C SER A 372 2.29 3.02 -1.44
N CYS A 373 2.02 4.04 -0.60
CA CYS A 373 1.78 3.85 0.84
C CYS A 373 0.57 2.94 1.09
N MET A 374 0.35 2.56 2.34
CA MET A 374 -0.94 1.98 2.76
C MET A 374 -2.08 2.95 2.46
N ALA A 375 -3.25 2.42 2.11
CA ALA A 375 -4.41 3.19 1.64
C ALA A 375 -4.15 4.14 0.46
N ALA A 376 -3.03 3.98 -0.27
CA ALA A 376 -2.73 4.77 -1.44
C ALA A 376 -3.89 4.71 -2.45
N ASN A 377 -4.29 5.87 -2.97
CA ASN A 377 -5.52 5.97 -3.74
C ASN A 377 -5.42 6.96 -4.89
N ILE A 378 -6.25 6.74 -5.90
CA ILE A 378 -6.45 7.65 -7.03
C ILE A 378 -7.93 8.02 -7.09
N GLN A 379 -8.22 9.30 -7.33
CA GLN A 379 -9.57 9.84 -7.48
C GLN A 379 -9.64 10.70 -8.73
N TRP A 380 -10.58 10.39 -9.64
CA TRP A 380 -10.95 11.24 -10.75
C TRP A 380 -12.25 11.94 -10.38
N ILE A 381 -12.19 13.24 -10.14
CA ILE A 381 -13.33 14.05 -9.73
C ILE A 381 -13.81 14.83 -10.95
N PHE A 382 -15.04 14.58 -11.36
CA PHE A 382 -15.65 15.17 -12.55
C PHE A 382 -16.52 16.35 -12.18
N TYR A 383 -16.37 17.44 -12.94
CA TYR A 383 -17.10 18.68 -12.79
C TYR A 383 -17.78 19.05 -14.11
N LYS A 384 -18.95 19.68 -14.01
CA LYS A 384 -19.71 20.18 -15.15
C LYS A 384 -20.14 21.62 -14.94
N ASN A 385 -20.23 22.39 -16.02
CA ASN A 385 -20.82 23.72 -16.00
C ASN A 385 -22.22 23.73 -16.64
N GLU A 386 -22.85 24.91 -16.71
CA GLU A 386 -24.20 25.10 -17.28
C GLU A 386 -24.29 24.77 -18.79
N THR A 387 -23.17 24.84 -19.52
CA THR A 387 -23.11 24.47 -20.94
C THR A 387 -22.85 22.98 -21.17
N ASN A 388 -22.82 22.17 -20.11
CA ASN A 388 -22.40 20.77 -20.11
C ASN A 388 -20.96 20.54 -20.58
N ASP A 389 -20.08 21.54 -20.43
CA ASP A 389 -18.64 21.31 -20.55
C ASP A 389 -18.14 20.53 -19.32
N ILE A 390 -17.29 19.54 -19.55
CA ILE A 390 -16.86 18.59 -18.52
C ILE A 390 -15.35 18.65 -18.35
N ILE A 391 -14.94 18.93 -17.12
CA ILE A 391 -13.55 18.89 -16.69
C ILE A 391 -13.36 17.85 -15.60
N VAL A 392 -12.14 17.36 -15.45
CA VAL A 392 -11.76 16.36 -14.47
C VAL A 392 -10.49 16.78 -13.75
N LYS A 393 -10.45 16.55 -12.44
CA LYS A 393 -9.26 16.71 -11.60
C LYS A 393 -8.84 15.33 -11.10
N ILE A 394 -7.55 15.05 -11.16
CA ILE A 394 -6.96 13.79 -10.70
C ILE A 394 -6.25 14.05 -9.38
N LEU A 395 -6.58 13.26 -8.37
CA LEU A 395 -5.87 13.22 -7.10
C LEU A 395 -5.14 11.88 -6.98
N HIS A 396 -3.89 11.90 -6.52
CA HIS A 396 -3.18 10.75 -5.99
C HIS A 396 -2.88 11.02 -4.53
N ASN A 397 -3.30 10.11 -3.64
CA ASN A 397 -3.25 10.29 -2.19
C ASN A 397 -3.82 11.64 -1.75
N GLU A 398 -4.97 12.01 -2.33
CA GLU A 398 -5.68 13.28 -2.11
C GLU A 398 -4.92 14.57 -2.52
N GLU A 399 -3.71 14.46 -3.10
CA GLU A 399 -2.98 15.59 -3.68
C GLU A 399 -3.23 15.69 -5.20
N PRO A 400 -3.45 16.89 -5.77
CA PRO A 400 -3.62 17.05 -7.22
C PRO A 400 -2.33 16.69 -7.96
N VAL A 401 -2.46 15.93 -9.05
CA VAL A 401 -1.33 15.51 -9.88
C VAL A 401 -1.42 16.04 -11.30
N SER A 402 -0.25 16.14 -11.94
CA SER A 402 -0.12 16.50 -13.35
C SER A 402 -0.09 15.26 -14.24
N LEU A 403 -0.76 15.37 -15.38
CA LEU A 403 -0.67 14.47 -16.52
C LEU A 403 0.02 15.18 -17.68
N PRO A 404 0.66 14.45 -18.61
CA PRO A 404 1.32 15.01 -19.81
C PRO A 404 0.29 15.41 -20.90
N ILE A 405 -0.76 16.11 -20.47
CA ILE A 405 -1.82 16.67 -21.29
C ILE A 405 -1.76 18.18 -21.11
N LYS A 406 -1.76 18.94 -22.21
CA LYS A 406 -1.76 20.40 -22.13
C LYS A 406 -3.09 20.87 -21.54
N THR A 407 -3.03 21.76 -20.53
CA THR A 407 -4.22 22.43 -19.97
C THR A 407 -3.88 23.85 -19.53
N ASP A 408 -4.80 24.79 -19.76
CA ASP A 408 -4.68 26.18 -19.27
C ASP A 408 -5.45 26.40 -17.95
N ILE A 409 -6.05 25.33 -17.40
CA ILE A 409 -6.88 25.35 -16.18
C ILE A 409 -6.37 24.34 -15.14
N ALA A 410 -5.05 24.13 -15.06
CA ALA A 410 -4.44 23.20 -14.12
C ALA A 410 -4.94 23.43 -12.67
N PRO A 411 -5.19 22.37 -11.88
CA PRO A 411 -4.94 20.95 -12.17
C PRO A 411 -6.13 20.23 -12.87
N PHE A 412 -6.99 20.96 -13.57
CA PHE A 412 -8.13 20.39 -14.28
C PHE A 412 -7.79 20.12 -15.74
N TYR A 413 -8.42 19.09 -16.30
CA TYR A 413 -8.29 18.70 -17.71
C TYR A 413 -9.67 18.60 -18.33
N LYS A 414 -9.81 18.98 -19.61
CA LYS A 414 -11.04 18.67 -20.34
C LYS A 414 -11.18 17.16 -20.47
N TRP A 415 -12.36 16.63 -20.14
CA TRP A 415 -12.58 15.18 -20.20
C TRP A 415 -12.33 14.61 -21.60
N SER A 416 -12.74 15.33 -22.65
CA SER A 416 -12.54 14.90 -24.04
C SER A 416 -11.05 14.72 -24.39
N GLU A 417 -10.19 15.61 -23.92
CA GLU A 417 -8.75 15.59 -24.20
C GLU A 417 -8.04 14.48 -23.41
N MET A 418 -8.40 14.33 -22.12
CA MET A 418 -7.89 13.23 -21.28
C MET A 418 -8.34 11.86 -21.78
N LYS A 419 -9.60 11.74 -22.20
CA LYS A 419 -10.13 10.51 -22.80
C LYS A 419 -9.43 10.17 -24.12
N GLU A 420 -9.19 11.16 -24.99
CA GLU A 420 -8.43 10.94 -26.23
C GLU A 420 -7.00 10.46 -25.92
N PHE A 421 -6.33 11.09 -24.95
CA PHE A 421 -5.00 10.70 -24.51
C PHE A 421 -4.96 9.24 -24.04
N TYR A 422 -5.87 8.82 -23.17
CA TYR A 422 -5.86 7.46 -22.66
C TYR A 422 -6.37 6.42 -23.65
N ASN A 423 -7.33 6.76 -24.53
CA ASN A 423 -7.74 5.85 -25.60
C ASN A 423 -6.58 5.47 -26.51
N LYS A 424 -5.64 6.39 -26.79
CA LYS A 424 -4.42 6.06 -27.56
C LYS A 424 -3.58 4.96 -26.89
N LYS A 425 -3.63 4.85 -25.56
CA LYS A 425 -2.91 3.79 -24.81
C LYS A 425 -3.61 2.43 -24.87
N LEU A 426 -4.94 2.41 -24.98
CA LEU A 426 -5.71 1.16 -25.03
C LEU A 426 -5.46 0.32 -26.30
N TYR A 427 -4.89 0.93 -27.34
CA TYR A 427 -4.60 0.29 -28.63
C TYR A 427 -3.11 -0.01 -28.85
N ILE A 428 -2.26 0.23 -27.85
CA ILE A 428 -0.84 -0.14 -27.92
C ILE A 428 -0.76 -1.67 -27.71
N LYS A 429 -0.15 -2.34 -28.68
CA LYS A 429 -0.12 -3.79 -28.88
C LYS A 429 1.05 -4.45 -28.18
#